data_AF-A0A1F6MCZ0-F1
#
_entry.id   AF-A0A1F6MCZ0-F1
#
_cell.length_a   1.000
_cell.length_b   1.000
_cell.length_c   1.000
_cell.angle_alpha   90.00
_cell.angle_beta   90.00
_cell.angle_gamma   90.00
#
_symmetry.space_group_name_H-M   'P 1'
#
loop_
_entity.id
_entity.type
_entity.pdbx_description
1 polymer ?
#
loop_
_entity_poly.entity_id
_entity_poly.type
_entity_poly.pdbx_seq_one_letter_code
_entity_poly.pdbx_strand_id
1 'polypeptide(L)'
;MSDNNPVTIEEVQAYWWKKNIPQQWYSRREPFTLPWFNELSQKRYTLYYPYFKTEAEFEYHRGEQVLEIGCGIGRDLAEYATHGADRVSLEADITIAEGVIHKQIDIFTNEHRIDLRYTFHLQDIFPASFRTCVLTFFPDAFQRDSLQYACHNGGREKEAFLLEKDFRCGYLLSHLVSSRSAIGNTSGRFEIGDANIVITLATDPAQVAALPMIHFEDAGRDAYFLRTFYSLGEFDEASLISKERKNSEVDFSLTIIGKKNK
;
A
#
# COMPACT_ATOMS: atom_id res chain seq x y z
N MET A 1 18.19 -34.43 -23.84
CA MET A 1 18.84 -33.44 -22.97
C MET A 1 17.92 -32.24 -22.98
N SER A 2 17.15 -32.03 -21.91
CA SER A 2 16.36 -30.80 -21.78
C SER A 2 17.35 -29.66 -21.60
N ASP A 3 17.30 -28.67 -22.48
CA ASP A 3 18.07 -27.43 -22.33
C ASP A 3 17.67 -26.80 -20.99
N ASN A 4 18.56 -26.93 -20.02
CA ASN A 4 18.40 -26.44 -18.65
C ASN A 4 18.78 -24.96 -18.58
N ASN A 5 18.30 -24.15 -19.54
CA ASN A 5 18.42 -22.71 -19.41
C ASN A 5 17.44 -22.26 -18.32
N PRO A 6 17.93 -21.60 -17.26
CA PRO A 6 17.04 -21.06 -16.23
C PRO A 6 16.13 -20.01 -16.89
N VAL A 7 14.81 -20.17 -16.68
CA VAL A 7 13.81 -19.19 -17.13
C VAL A 7 14.10 -17.86 -16.45
N THR A 8 14.17 -16.78 -17.22
CA THR A 8 14.48 -15.45 -16.66
C THR A 8 13.22 -14.79 -16.08
N ILE A 9 13.40 -13.83 -15.17
CA ILE A 9 12.27 -13.07 -14.59
C ILE A 9 11.49 -12.34 -15.69
N GLU A 10 12.18 -11.84 -16.70
CA GLU A 10 11.56 -11.16 -17.85
C GLU A 10 10.66 -12.11 -18.64
N GLU A 11 11.07 -13.36 -18.83
CA GLU A 11 10.25 -14.39 -19.49
C GLU A 11 9.01 -14.73 -18.68
N VAL A 12 9.14 -14.87 -17.35
CA VAL A 12 8.01 -15.09 -16.44
C VAL A 12 7.04 -13.91 -16.48
N GLN A 13 7.54 -12.68 -16.39
CA GLN A 13 6.73 -11.46 -16.46
C GLN A 13 6.00 -11.36 -17.81
N ALA A 14 6.71 -11.54 -18.92
CA ALA A 14 6.13 -11.48 -20.26
C ALA A 14 5.04 -12.54 -20.46
N TYR A 15 5.21 -13.73 -19.90
CA TYR A 15 4.21 -14.78 -19.94
C TYR A 15 2.96 -14.39 -19.14
N TRP A 16 3.09 -14.06 -17.85
CA TRP A 16 1.93 -13.81 -17.00
C TRP A 16 1.24 -12.46 -17.25
N TRP A 17 1.93 -11.50 -17.86
CA TRP A 17 1.39 -10.16 -18.10
C TRP A 17 0.16 -10.18 -19.03
N LYS A 18 -0.97 -9.72 -18.50
CA LYS A 18 -2.27 -9.45 -19.16
C LYS A 18 -2.97 -10.63 -19.86
N LYS A 19 -2.28 -11.60 -20.43
CA LYS A 19 -2.88 -12.62 -21.30
C LYS A 19 -3.01 -13.97 -20.63
N ASN A 20 -1.98 -14.42 -19.92
CA ASN A 20 -1.95 -15.76 -19.32
C ASN A 20 -2.34 -15.77 -17.83
N ILE A 21 -2.87 -14.67 -17.28
CA ILE A 21 -3.54 -14.71 -15.97
C ILE A 21 -4.63 -15.77 -16.07
N PRO A 22 -4.61 -16.81 -15.21
CA PRO A 22 -5.55 -17.89 -15.31
C PRO A 22 -6.99 -17.35 -15.27
N GLN A 23 -7.81 -17.86 -16.18
CA GLN A 23 -9.25 -17.87 -16.04
C GLN A 23 -9.97 -16.51 -16.11
N GLN A 24 -9.31 -15.44 -16.57
CA GLN A 24 -10.01 -14.16 -16.77
C GLN A 24 -10.89 -14.11 -18.04
N TRP A 25 -10.62 -14.95 -19.05
CA TRP A 25 -11.23 -14.85 -20.40
C TRP A 25 -12.75 -15.06 -20.44
N TYR A 26 -13.32 -15.68 -19.41
CA TYR A 26 -14.76 -15.96 -19.34
C TYR A 26 -15.55 -14.89 -18.58
N SER A 27 -14.89 -13.93 -17.94
CA SER A 27 -15.57 -12.89 -17.16
C SER A 27 -15.98 -11.75 -18.08
N ARG A 28 -17.23 -11.30 -17.93
CA ARG A 28 -17.74 -10.07 -18.59
C ARG A 28 -17.84 -8.91 -17.60
N ARG A 29 -17.42 -9.11 -16.35
CA ARG A 29 -17.39 -8.07 -15.32
C ARG A 29 -16.24 -7.12 -15.60
N GLU A 30 -16.36 -5.89 -15.10
CA GLU A 30 -15.28 -4.91 -15.18
C GLU A 30 -14.05 -5.41 -14.41
N PRO A 31 -12.88 -5.56 -15.06
CA PRO A 31 -11.67 -6.06 -14.41
C PRO A 31 -11.28 -5.25 -13.17
N PHE A 32 -10.64 -5.90 -12.21
CA PHE A 32 -10.18 -5.28 -10.95
C PHE A 32 -11.28 -4.71 -10.04
N THR A 33 -12.52 -5.17 -10.22
CA THR A 33 -13.63 -4.89 -9.30
C THR A 33 -13.93 -6.10 -8.41
N LEU A 34 -14.51 -5.88 -7.22
CA LEU A 34 -14.90 -6.97 -6.33
C LEU A 34 -15.82 -8.01 -7.02
N PRO A 35 -16.85 -7.62 -7.80
CA PRO A 35 -17.65 -8.58 -8.57
C PRO A 35 -16.84 -9.42 -9.56
N TRP A 36 -15.81 -8.85 -10.18
CA TRP A 36 -14.91 -9.59 -11.08
C TRP A 36 -14.09 -10.62 -10.32
N PHE A 37 -13.41 -10.23 -9.23
CA PHE A 37 -12.65 -11.16 -8.39
C PHE A 37 -13.51 -12.29 -7.82
N ASN A 38 -14.74 -11.98 -7.40
CA ASN A 38 -15.68 -12.97 -6.89
C ASN A 38 -16.13 -13.95 -7.98
N GLU A 39 -16.40 -13.47 -9.21
CA GLU A 39 -16.76 -14.34 -10.33
C GLU A 39 -15.61 -15.28 -10.71
N LEU A 40 -14.37 -14.78 -10.76
CA LEU A 40 -13.20 -15.60 -11.07
C LEU A 40 -13.03 -16.73 -10.05
N SER A 41 -13.22 -16.43 -8.77
CA SER A 41 -13.08 -17.41 -7.68
C SER A 41 -14.17 -18.44 -7.71
N GLN A 42 -15.41 -17.99 -7.87
CA GLN A 42 -16.56 -18.87 -7.98
C GLN A 42 -16.35 -19.87 -9.13
N LYS A 43 -15.99 -19.37 -10.31
CA LYS A 43 -15.78 -20.23 -11.49
C LYS A 43 -14.54 -21.12 -11.33
N ARG A 44 -13.41 -20.61 -10.81
CA ARG A 44 -12.20 -21.41 -10.56
C ARG A 44 -12.48 -22.57 -9.62
N TYR A 45 -12.98 -22.27 -8.42
CA TYR A 45 -13.07 -23.26 -7.35
C TYR A 45 -14.37 -24.07 -7.34
N THR A 46 -15.32 -23.76 -8.22
CA THR A 46 -16.61 -24.49 -8.28
C THR A 46 -16.88 -25.11 -9.64
N LEU A 47 -16.48 -24.46 -10.73
CA LEU A 47 -16.81 -24.92 -12.10
C LEU A 47 -15.64 -25.63 -12.76
N TYR A 48 -14.46 -24.98 -12.80
CA TYR A 48 -13.32 -25.48 -13.58
C TYR A 48 -12.42 -26.43 -12.79
N TYR A 49 -12.15 -26.11 -11.52
CA TYR A 49 -11.20 -26.83 -10.67
C TYR A 49 -11.79 -27.08 -9.27
N PRO A 50 -12.94 -27.78 -9.15
CA PRO A 50 -13.56 -28.02 -7.84
C PRO A 50 -12.64 -28.77 -6.87
N TYR A 51 -11.78 -29.66 -7.38
CA TYR A 51 -10.78 -30.39 -6.59
C TYR A 51 -9.70 -29.46 -5.98
N PHE A 52 -9.48 -28.27 -6.56
CA PHE A 52 -8.40 -27.42 -6.13
C PHE A 52 -8.60 -26.88 -4.71
N LYS A 53 -9.86 -26.74 -4.24
CA LYS A 53 -10.13 -26.34 -2.86
C LYS A 53 -9.56 -27.32 -1.84
N THR A 54 -9.66 -28.62 -2.13
CA THR A 54 -9.17 -29.67 -1.23
C THR A 54 -7.67 -29.82 -1.34
N GLU A 55 -7.11 -29.75 -2.55
CA GLU A 55 -5.66 -29.85 -2.79
C GLU A 55 -4.89 -28.64 -2.26
N ALA A 56 -5.47 -27.44 -2.33
CA ALA A 56 -4.89 -26.22 -1.75
C ALA A 56 -5.21 -26.09 -0.25
N GLU A 57 -5.94 -27.04 0.35
CA GLU A 57 -6.17 -27.14 1.79
C GLU A 57 -6.69 -25.86 2.46
N PHE A 58 -7.44 -25.00 1.75
CA PHE A 58 -7.82 -23.66 2.25
C PHE A 58 -8.45 -23.66 3.65
N GLU A 59 -9.20 -24.72 4.00
CA GLU A 59 -9.89 -24.87 5.29
C GLU A 59 -8.99 -25.29 6.46
N TYR A 60 -7.76 -25.76 6.19
CA TYR A 60 -6.88 -26.37 7.19
C TYR A 60 -5.82 -25.43 7.78
N HIS A 61 -5.73 -24.20 7.28
CA HIS A 61 -4.73 -23.20 7.73
C HIS A 61 -5.32 -22.13 8.67
N ARG A 62 -6.37 -22.47 9.40
CA ARG A 62 -6.97 -21.55 10.38
C ARG A 62 -5.97 -21.23 11.49
N GLY A 63 -5.80 -19.95 11.81
CA GLY A 63 -4.85 -19.50 12.84
C GLY A 63 -3.41 -19.45 12.37
N GLU A 64 -3.12 -19.83 11.12
CA GLU A 64 -1.76 -19.86 10.58
C GLU A 64 -1.39 -18.57 9.85
N GLN A 65 -0.08 -18.40 9.62
CA GLN A 65 0.45 -17.35 8.77
C GLN A 65 0.80 -17.94 7.40
N VAL A 66 0.12 -17.48 6.36
CA VAL A 66 0.27 -18.00 4.99
C VAL A 66 1.03 -16.99 4.13
N LEU A 67 2.10 -17.44 3.48
CA LEU A 67 2.84 -16.70 2.45
C LEU A 67 2.62 -17.41 1.11
N GLU A 68 2.11 -16.68 0.11
CA GLU A 68 1.98 -17.21 -1.25
C GLU A 68 3.05 -16.59 -2.16
N ILE A 69 3.97 -17.42 -2.64
CA ILE A 69 4.98 -17.03 -3.64
C ILE A 69 4.36 -17.16 -5.02
N GLY A 70 4.37 -16.07 -5.80
CA GLY A 70 3.73 -16.06 -7.11
C GLY A 70 2.20 -15.99 -7.03
N CYS A 71 1.67 -15.15 -6.14
CA CYS A 71 0.25 -15.08 -5.81
C CYS A 71 -0.70 -14.68 -6.95
N GLY A 72 -0.17 -14.34 -8.13
CA GLY A 72 -0.95 -13.89 -9.28
C GLY A 72 -1.86 -12.71 -8.93
N ILE A 73 -3.17 -12.90 -9.11
CA ILE A 73 -4.19 -11.90 -8.75
C ILE A 73 -4.70 -12.02 -7.29
N GLY A 74 -4.01 -12.81 -6.46
CA GLY A 74 -4.22 -12.93 -5.01
C GLY A 74 -5.47 -13.71 -4.59
N ARG A 75 -6.03 -14.55 -5.47
CA ARG A 75 -7.28 -15.25 -5.17
C ARG A 75 -7.12 -16.43 -4.22
N ASP A 76 -6.00 -17.14 -4.27
CA ASP A 76 -5.73 -18.24 -3.35
C ASP A 76 -5.47 -17.70 -1.93
N LEU A 77 -4.64 -16.66 -1.77
CA LEU A 77 -4.56 -15.87 -0.52
C LEU A 77 -5.92 -15.42 0.02
N ALA A 78 -6.81 -14.91 -0.83
CA ALA A 78 -8.14 -14.48 -0.38
C ALA A 78 -8.99 -15.65 0.16
N GLU A 79 -8.84 -16.85 -0.40
CA GLU A 79 -9.48 -18.05 0.15
C GLU A 79 -8.89 -18.44 1.51
N TYR A 80 -7.56 -18.47 1.67
CA TYR A 80 -6.94 -18.74 2.99
C TYR A 80 -7.39 -17.72 4.05
N ALA A 81 -7.44 -16.44 3.70
CA ALA A 81 -7.93 -15.39 4.59
C ALA A 81 -9.40 -15.63 4.99
N THR A 82 -10.26 -15.97 4.03
CA THR A 82 -11.70 -16.25 4.26
C THR A 82 -11.91 -17.46 5.17
N HIS A 83 -11.03 -18.47 5.09
CA HIS A 83 -11.11 -19.68 5.90
C HIS A 83 -10.39 -19.55 7.27
N GLY A 84 -9.83 -18.39 7.57
CA GLY A 84 -9.38 -18.02 8.92
C GLY A 84 -7.89 -18.12 9.16
N ALA A 85 -7.06 -18.07 8.12
CA ALA A 85 -5.63 -17.80 8.29
C ALA A 85 -5.45 -16.43 8.97
N ASP A 86 -4.67 -16.37 10.06
CA ASP A 86 -4.50 -15.17 10.88
C ASP A 86 -3.78 -14.05 10.11
N ARG A 87 -2.88 -14.43 9.19
CA ARG A 87 -2.16 -13.51 8.32
C ARG A 87 -2.01 -14.10 6.93
N VAL A 88 -2.28 -13.29 5.92
CA VAL A 88 -1.91 -13.58 4.52
C VAL A 88 -0.89 -12.57 4.04
N SER A 89 0.15 -13.05 3.37
CA SER A 89 1.30 -12.24 2.95
C SER A 89 1.52 -12.40 1.46
N LEU A 90 1.75 -11.28 0.77
CA LEU A 90 2.14 -11.24 -0.63
C LEU A 90 3.39 -10.40 -0.82
N GLU A 91 4.26 -10.85 -1.72
CA GLU A 91 5.52 -10.21 -2.05
C GLU A 91 5.63 -10.01 -3.57
N ALA A 92 6.21 -8.89 -3.98
CA ALA A 92 6.42 -8.56 -5.37
C ALA A 92 7.66 -7.70 -5.56
N ASP A 93 8.39 -8.01 -6.63
CA ASP A 93 9.51 -7.21 -7.11
C ASP A 93 9.03 -6.35 -8.27
N ILE A 94 9.24 -5.04 -8.13
CA ILE A 94 8.88 -4.06 -9.14
C ILE A 94 10.17 -3.52 -9.73
N THR A 95 10.50 -4.00 -10.93
CA THR A 95 11.65 -3.49 -11.70
C THR A 95 11.29 -2.16 -12.35
N ILE A 96 12.11 -1.14 -12.09
CA ILE A 96 12.06 0.17 -12.73
C ILE A 96 13.41 0.46 -13.40
N ALA A 97 13.51 1.54 -14.18
CA ALA A 97 14.75 1.87 -14.87
C ALA A 97 15.91 2.14 -13.89
N GLU A 98 15.58 2.64 -12.70
CA GLU A 98 16.51 3.06 -11.67
C GLU A 98 16.84 1.97 -10.64
N GLY A 99 16.28 0.75 -10.76
CA GLY A 99 16.53 -0.35 -9.83
C GLY A 99 15.32 -1.23 -9.56
N VAL A 100 15.29 -1.85 -8.37
CA VAL A 100 14.24 -2.80 -7.97
C VAL A 100 13.60 -2.34 -6.66
N ILE A 101 12.28 -2.42 -6.60
CA ILE A 101 11.51 -2.19 -5.38
C ILE A 101 10.94 -3.52 -4.93
N HIS A 102 11.43 -4.04 -3.81
CA HIS A 102 10.78 -5.16 -3.12
C HIS A 102 9.62 -4.62 -2.31
N LYS A 103 8.43 -5.16 -2.53
CA LYS A 103 7.23 -4.78 -1.81
C LYS A 103 6.61 -6.00 -1.17
N GLN A 104 6.30 -5.89 0.12
CA GLN A 104 5.53 -6.87 0.85
C GLN A 104 4.28 -6.25 1.46
N ILE A 105 3.18 -6.99 1.42
CA ILE A 105 1.93 -6.63 2.09
C ILE A 105 1.50 -7.81 2.95
N ASP A 106 1.39 -7.58 4.25
CA ASP A 106 0.80 -8.52 5.20
C ASP A 106 -0.58 -8.00 5.59
N ILE A 107 -1.60 -8.84 5.45
CA ILE A 107 -2.97 -8.56 5.88
C ILE A 107 -3.29 -9.48 7.04
N PHE A 108 -3.60 -8.90 8.19
CA PHE A 108 -4.02 -9.65 9.38
C PHE A 108 -5.55 -9.75 9.37
N THR A 109 -6.08 -10.96 9.52
CA THR A 109 -7.53 -11.20 9.48
C THR A 109 -8.15 -11.24 10.88
N ASN A 110 -7.32 -11.52 11.89
CA ASN A 110 -7.68 -11.58 13.30
C ASN A 110 -7.60 -10.22 14.02
N GLU A 111 -6.99 -9.22 13.39
CA GLU A 111 -6.93 -7.83 13.84
C GLU A 111 -7.16 -6.85 12.69
N HIS A 112 -7.55 -5.60 12.99
CA HIS A 112 -7.76 -4.56 11.97
C HIS A 112 -6.42 -3.95 11.55
N ARG A 113 -5.54 -4.75 10.93
CA ARG A 113 -4.16 -4.35 10.61
C ARG A 113 -3.71 -4.80 9.22
N ILE A 114 -2.98 -3.91 8.54
CA ILE A 114 -2.24 -4.19 7.32
C ILE A 114 -0.82 -3.64 7.51
N ASP A 115 0.20 -4.43 7.23
CA ASP A 115 1.58 -3.96 7.18
C ASP A 115 2.05 -3.89 5.73
N LEU A 116 2.67 -2.77 5.37
CA LEU A 116 3.35 -2.56 4.09
C LEU A 116 4.84 -2.43 4.37
N ARG A 117 5.67 -3.19 3.64
CA ARG A 117 7.12 -3.06 3.67
C ARG A 117 7.65 -2.83 2.28
N TYR A 118 8.58 -1.90 2.16
CA TYR A 118 9.29 -1.57 0.94
C TYR A 118 10.79 -1.59 1.22
N THR A 119 11.53 -2.27 0.36
CA THR A 119 12.98 -2.13 0.26
C THR A 119 13.29 -1.63 -1.15
N PHE A 120 13.84 -0.44 -1.23
CA PHE A 120 14.18 0.23 -2.48
C PHE A 120 15.68 0.02 -2.74
N HIS A 121 16.05 -0.80 -3.71
CA HIS A 121 17.43 -0.88 -4.20
C HIS A 121 17.56 -0.04 -5.45
N LEU A 122 17.93 1.22 -5.27
CA LEU A 122 17.98 2.22 -6.33
C LEU A 122 19.43 2.59 -6.65
N GLN A 123 19.72 2.77 -7.92
CA GLN A 123 21.05 3.08 -8.45
C GLN A 123 21.03 4.44 -9.16
N ASP A 124 22.04 5.26 -8.88
CA ASP A 124 22.25 6.56 -9.53
C ASP A 124 21.08 7.55 -9.44
N ILE A 125 20.25 7.45 -8.40
CA ILE A 125 19.08 8.33 -8.24
C ILE A 125 19.40 9.65 -7.52
N PHE A 126 18.72 10.70 -7.94
CA PHE A 126 18.62 11.97 -7.23
C PHE A 126 17.21 12.55 -7.44
N PRO A 127 16.18 11.93 -6.83
CA PRO A 127 14.80 12.27 -7.12
C PRO A 127 14.48 13.66 -6.58
N ALA A 128 13.77 14.47 -7.38
CA ALA A 128 13.21 15.73 -6.89
C ALA A 128 12.18 15.49 -5.78
N SER A 129 11.48 14.35 -5.82
CA SER A 129 10.59 13.90 -4.76
C SER A 129 10.62 12.37 -4.70
N PHE A 130 10.81 11.82 -3.51
CA PHE A 130 10.70 10.40 -3.24
C PHE A 130 9.50 10.15 -2.34
N ARG A 131 8.38 9.74 -2.93
CA ARG A 131 7.11 9.53 -2.23
C ARG A 131 6.59 8.12 -2.43
N THR A 132 6.01 7.55 -1.39
CA THR A 132 5.45 6.19 -1.39
C THR A 132 4.17 6.10 -0.56
N CYS A 133 3.58 4.90 -0.48
CA CYS A 133 2.39 4.59 0.31
C CYS A 133 1.23 5.55 0.07
N VAL A 134 0.84 5.68 -1.20
CA VAL A 134 -0.33 6.47 -1.58
C VAL A 134 -1.59 5.71 -1.16
N LEU A 135 -2.28 6.22 -0.14
CA LEU A 135 -3.52 5.67 0.40
C LEU A 135 -4.66 6.63 0.07
N THR A 136 -5.73 6.12 -0.53
CA THR A 136 -6.95 6.91 -0.81
C THR A 136 -8.07 6.41 0.09
N PHE A 137 -8.75 7.34 0.76
CA PHE A 137 -9.80 7.04 1.74
C PHE A 137 -11.16 7.25 1.07
N PHE A 138 -12.05 6.27 1.24
CA PHE A 138 -13.40 6.36 0.70
C PHE A 138 -14.27 7.28 1.57
N PRO A 139 -14.90 8.32 1.00
CA PRO A 139 -15.73 9.25 1.76
C PRO A 139 -16.82 8.59 2.59
N ASP A 140 -17.51 7.61 2.00
CA ASP A 140 -18.64 6.88 2.62
C ASP A 140 -18.25 6.09 3.89
N ALA A 141 -16.95 5.90 4.13
CA ALA A 141 -16.46 5.20 5.33
C ALA A 141 -16.36 6.13 6.56
N PHE A 142 -16.50 7.44 6.40
CA PHE A 142 -16.29 8.41 7.47
C PHE A 142 -17.42 9.44 7.61
N GLN A 143 -17.58 9.98 8.81
CA GLN A 143 -18.45 11.10 9.13
C GLN A 143 -17.77 12.43 8.80
N ARG A 144 -18.29 13.13 7.79
CA ARG A 144 -17.74 14.38 7.27
C ARG A 144 -17.51 15.48 8.33
N ASP A 145 -18.44 15.64 9.26
CA ASP A 145 -18.46 16.74 10.25
C ASP A 145 -17.38 16.62 11.33
N SER A 146 -16.88 15.40 11.57
CA SER A 146 -15.85 15.13 12.58
C SER A 146 -14.54 14.63 11.97
N LEU A 147 -14.44 14.66 10.64
CA LEU A 147 -13.26 14.19 9.91
C LEU A 147 -12.05 15.07 10.24
N GLN A 148 -10.98 14.43 10.69
CA GLN A 148 -9.77 15.07 11.15
C GLN A 148 -8.53 14.24 10.83
N TYR A 149 -7.37 14.90 10.88
CA TYR A 149 -6.09 14.23 11.01
C TYR A 149 -5.45 14.56 12.36
N ALA A 150 -4.57 13.70 12.84
CA ALA A 150 -3.79 13.95 14.03
C ALA A 150 -2.32 13.53 13.87
N CYS A 151 -1.42 14.28 14.49
CA CYS A 151 0.02 14.09 14.38
C CYS A 151 0.78 14.57 15.62
N HIS A 152 2.10 14.38 15.63
CA HIS A 152 2.98 14.92 16.66
C HIS A 152 4.02 15.87 16.03
N ASN A 153 3.87 17.16 16.30
CA ASN A 153 4.79 18.21 15.82
C ASN A 153 5.99 18.44 16.77
N GLY A 154 6.33 17.48 17.63
CA GLY A 154 7.42 17.55 18.61
C GLY A 154 6.97 17.85 20.04
N GLY A 155 5.66 18.06 20.26
CA GLY A 155 5.05 18.14 21.58
C GLY A 155 4.92 16.76 22.27
N ARG A 156 4.62 16.79 23.57
CA ARG A 156 4.32 15.58 24.36
C ARG A 156 2.98 14.96 23.96
N GLU A 157 2.01 15.82 23.70
CA GLU A 157 0.66 15.43 23.32
C GLU A 157 0.51 15.40 21.79
N LYS A 158 -0.46 14.63 21.33
CA LYS A 158 -0.86 14.61 19.92
C LYS A 158 -1.71 15.83 19.61
N GLU A 159 -1.49 16.46 18.47
CA GLU A 159 -2.35 17.53 17.95
C GLU A 159 -3.33 16.99 16.91
N ALA A 160 -4.59 17.44 16.95
CA ALA A 160 -5.65 17.03 16.01
C ALA A 160 -6.23 18.26 15.29
N PHE A 161 -6.55 18.10 14.00
CA PHE A 161 -6.98 19.18 13.12
C PHE A 161 -8.13 18.71 12.22
N LEU A 162 -9.25 19.43 12.25
CA LEU A 162 -10.42 19.14 11.41
C LEU A 162 -10.11 19.41 9.93
N LEU A 163 -10.61 18.53 9.06
CA LEU A 163 -10.53 18.66 7.60
C LEU A 163 -11.78 19.38 7.08
N GLU A 164 -11.85 20.69 7.35
CA GLU A 164 -13.02 21.50 6.96
C GLU A 164 -12.90 22.10 5.55
N LYS A 165 -11.68 22.38 5.09
CA LYS A 165 -11.39 23.08 3.83
C LYS A 165 -10.27 22.36 3.11
N ASP A 166 -10.15 22.63 1.81
CA ASP A 166 -9.03 22.19 0.97
C ASP A 166 -7.69 22.31 1.71
N PHE A 167 -7.01 21.18 1.83
CA PHE A 167 -5.74 21.09 2.51
C PHE A 167 -4.82 20.13 1.76
N ARG A 168 -3.72 20.67 1.22
CA ARG A 168 -2.82 19.94 0.33
C ARG A 168 -1.38 20.16 0.76
N CYS A 169 -0.74 19.08 1.18
CA CYS A 169 0.70 18.96 1.31
C CYS A 169 1.26 18.33 0.02
N GLY A 170 2.53 18.59 -0.31
CA GLY A 170 3.17 17.90 -1.42
C GLY A 170 2.88 18.44 -2.83
N TYR A 171 2.16 19.54 -3.01
CA TYR A 171 2.02 20.12 -4.35
C TYR A 171 3.37 20.67 -4.84
N LEU A 172 3.84 20.18 -6.00
CA LEU A 172 5.04 20.67 -6.67
C LEU A 172 4.85 22.15 -7.05
N LEU A 173 5.64 23.05 -6.45
CA LEU A 173 5.59 24.47 -6.76
C LEU A 173 6.41 24.83 -8.00
N SER A 174 7.57 24.21 -8.13
CA SER A 174 8.50 24.42 -9.23
C SER A 174 9.42 23.19 -9.37
N HIS A 175 10.28 23.19 -10.38
CA HIS A 175 11.30 22.15 -10.52
C HIS A 175 12.37 22.18 -9.42
N LEU A 176 12.45 23.27 -8.65
CA LEU A 176 13.42 23.46 -7.56
C LEU A 176 12.82 23.26 -6.17
N VAL A 177 11.49 23.33 -6.04
CA VAL A 177 10.79 23.18 -4.75
C VAL A 177 9.70 22.12 -4.92
N SER A 178 9.98 20.91 -4.44
CA SER A 178 9.11 19.76 -4.67
C SER A 178 7.89 19.69 -3.75
N SER A 179 7.89 20.42 -2.63
CA SER A 179 6.71 20.57 -1.76
C SER A 179 6.66 21.91 -1.03
N ARG A 180 5.45 22.39 -0.72
CA ARG A 180 5.18 23.57 0.14
C ARG A 180 5.27 23.27 1.63
N SER A 181 4.98 22.04 2.01
CA SER A 181 4.77 21.65 3.40
C SER A 181 4.74 20.13 3.55
N ALA A 182 4.95 19.68 4.77
CA ALA A 182 4.66 18.33 5.22
C ALA A 182 4.06 18.40 6.63
N ILE A 183 3.49 17.30 7.10
CA ILE A 183 2.94 17.19 8.45
C ILE A 183 4.03 16.63 9.37
N GLY A 184 4.13 17.15 10.61
CA GLY A 184 5.08 16.64 11.59
C GLY A 184 4.81 15.17 11.95
N ASN A 185 5.88 14.39 12.15
CA ASN A 185 5.78 12.95 12.43
C ASN A 185 6.86 12.48 13.41
N THR A 186 7.07 13.26 14.46
CA THR A 186 8.15 12.99 15.43
C THR A 186 8.00 11.67 16.19
N SER A 187 6.78 11.15 16.31
CA SER A 187 6.50 9.86 16.94
C SER A 187 6.39 8.68 15.97
N GLY A 188 6.50 8.92 14.66
CA GLY A 188 6.20 7.92 13.63
C GLY A 188 4.71 7.55 13.54
N ARG A 189 3.80 8.31 14.17
CA ARG A 189 2.35 8.05 14.14
C ARG A 189 1.60 9.21 13.53
N PHE A 190 0.86 8.91 12.47
CA PHE A 190 -0.07 9.81 11.81
C PHE A 190 -1.46 9.18 11.80
N GLU A 191 -2.50 9.93 12.09
CA GLU A 191 -3.86 9.39 12.17
C GLU A 191 -4.80 10.17 11.25
N ILE A 192 -5.71 9.43 10.60
CA ILE A 192 -6.85 9.96 9.86
C ILE A 192 -8.10 9.30 10.43
N GLY A 193 -9.12 10.08 10.74
CA GLY A 193 -10.34 9.50 11.30
C GLY A 193 -11.44 10.51 11.53
N ASP A 194 -12.51 10.03 12.12
CA ASP A 194 -13.67 10.79 12.54
C ASP A 194 -14.02 10.46 14.00
N ALA A 195 -15.22 10.82 14.45
CA ALA A 195 -15.70 10.50 15.80
C ALA A 195 -15.76 8.99 16.10
N ASN A 196 -15.99 8.13 15.12
CA ASN A 196 -16.24 6.70 15.27
C ASN A 196 -15.07 5.81 14.85
N ILE A 197 -14.24 6.22 13.89
CA ILE A 197 -13.22 5.40 13.26
C ILE A 197 -11.92 6.20 13.17
N VAL A 198 -10.83 5.59 13.60
CA VAL A 198 -9.48 6.12 13.45
C VAL A 198 -8.63 5.10 12.72
N ILE A 199 -7.96 5.55 11.66
CA ILE A 199 -6.92 4.82 10.96
C ILE A 199 -5.58 5.41 11.38
N THR A 200 -4.79 4.62 12.09
CA THR A 200 -3.41 4.96 12.45
C THR A 200 -2.45 4.44 11.39
N LEU A 201 -1.64 5.35 10.86
CA LEU A 201 -0.55 5.12 9.93
C LEU A 201 0.76 5.25 10.72
N ALA A 202 1.38 4.12 11.03
CA ALA A 202 2.56 4.04 11.87
C ALA A 202 3.81 3.65 11.05
N THR A 203 4.86 4.46 11.13
CA THR A 203 6.17 4.25 10.51
C THR A 203 7.23 4.07 11.57
N ASP A 204 8.37 3.47 11.23
CA ASP A 204 9.55 3.44 12.09
C ASP A 204 10.53 4.58 11.73
N PRO A 205 10.64 5.65 12.55
CA PRO A 205 11.56 6.76 12.28
C PRO A 205 13.04 6.34 12.29
N ALA A 206 13.38 5.19 12.88
CA ALA A 206 14.74 4.66 12.87
C ALA A 206 15.15 4.10 11.49
N GLN A 207 14.19 3.66 10.68
CA GLN A 207 14.44 3.23 9.29
C GLN A 207 14.63 4.45 8.39
N VAL A 208 13.66 5.35 8.41
CA VAL A 208 13.68 6.59 7.64
C VAL A 208 12.77 7.61 8.31
N ALA A 209 13.22 8.87 8.38
CA ALA A 209 12.45 9.99 8.89
C ALA A 209 11.38 10.44 7.88
N ALA A 210 10.45 9.54 7.57
CA ALA A 210 9.40 9.76 6.58
C ALA A 210 8.36 10.77 7.10
N LEU A 211 7.97 11.69 6.22
CA LEU A 211 6.99 12.73 6.53
C LEU A 211 5.64 12.42 5.86
N PRO A 212 4.54 12.33 6.61
CA PRO A 212 3.21 12.18 6.05
C PRO A 212 2.78 13.47 5.36
N MET A 213 2.04 13.29 4.29
CA MET A 213 1.41 14.33 3.49
C MET A 213 -0.04 13.95 3.25
N ILE A 214 -0.88 14.96 3.15
CA ILE A 214 -2.31 14.82 2.90
C ILE A 214 -2.73 15.63 1.67
N HIS A 215 -3.67 15.09 0.93
CA HIS A 215 -4.38 15.77 -0.14
C HIS A 215 -5.87 15.62 0.15
N PHE A 216 -6.45 16.69 0.66
CA PHE A 216 -7.87 16.83 0.92
C PHE A 216 -8.45 17.92 0.01
N GLU A 217 -9.51 17.57 -0.73
CA GLU A 217 -10.30 18.51 -1.52
C GLU A 217 -11.78 18.34 -1.18
N ASP A 218 -12.44 19.44 -0.84
CA ASP A 218 -13.89 19.44 -0.61
C ASP A 218 -14.61 19.61 -1.95
N ALA A 219 -15.43 18.63 -2.33
CA ALA A 219 -16.23 18.66 -3.56
C ALA A 219 -17.68 19.13 -3.31
N GLY A 220 -18.04 19.44 -2.06
CA GLY A 220 -19.39 19.84 -1.63
C GLY A 220 -20.38 18.68 -1.54
N ARG A 221 -21.53 18.93 -0.88
CA ARG A 221 -22.63 17.93 -0.67
C ARG A 221 -22.11 16.58 -0.13
N ASP A 222 -21.29 16.65 0.91
CA ASP A 222 -20.65 15.50 1.59
C ASP A 222 -19.68 14.67 0.74
N ALA A 223 -19.43 15.06 -0.51
CA ALA A 223 -18.39 14.47 -1.33
C ALA A 223 -17.05 15.17 -1.10
N TYR A 224 -15.99 14.39 -0.96
CA TYR A 224 -14.63 14.91 -0.85
C TYR A 224 -13.63 13.92 -1.43
N PHE A 225 -12.43 14.40 -1.72
CA PHE A 225 -11.29 13.57 -2.03
C PHE A 225 -10.31 13.60 -0.86
N LEU A 226 -9.92 12.43 -0.36
CA LEU A 226 -8.93 12.31 0.70
C LEU A 226 -7.88 11.27 0.35
N ARG A 227 -6.63 11.71 0.35
CA ARG A 227 -5.47 10.85 0.12
C ARG A 227 -4.34 11.22 1.07
N THR A 228 -3.62 10.21 1.53
CA THR A 228 -2.36 10.39 2.24
C THR A 228 -1.24 9.70 1.51
N PHE A 229 -0.02 10.16 1.74
CA PHE A 229 1.20 9.56 1.21
C PHE A 229 2.37 9.97 2.10
N TYR A 230 3.49 9.26 1.98
CA TYR A 230 4.71 9.58 2.73
C TYR A 230 5.78 10.08 1.79
N SER A 231 6.46 11.14 2.19
CA SER A 231 7.71 11.56 1.58
C SER A 231 8.88 10.96 2.36
N LEU A 232 9.73 10.23 1.65
CA LEU A 232 11.00 9.70 2.12
C LEU A 232 12.16 10.68 1.84
N GLY A 233 11.91 11.67 0.97
CA GLY A 233 12.84 12.72 0.62
C GLY A 233 12.20 13.71 -0.34
N GLU A 234 12.44 15.00 -0.13
CA GLU A 234 12.06 16.09 -1.03
C GLU A 234 13.31 16.89 -1.37
N PHE A 235 13.42 17.34 -2.62
CA PHE A 235 14.50 18.22 -3.01
C PHE A 235 14.22 19.64 -2.55
N ASP A 236 15.23 20.22 -1.91
CA ASP A 236 15.30 21.61 -1.47
C ASP A 236 16.71 22.18 -1.70
N GLU A 237 16.92 23.47 -1.41
CA GLU A 237 18.25 24.10 -1.51
C GLU A 237 19.35 23.40 -0.68
N ALA A 238 19.00 22.72 0.42
CA ALA A 238 19.97 21.97 1.26
C ALA A 238 20.42 20.66 0.60
N SER A 239 19.58 20.07 -0.26
CA SER A 239 19.86 18.86 -1.03
C SER A 239 21.01 19.03 -2.04
N LEU A 240 21.35 20.28 -2.41
CA LEU A 240 22.46 20.58 -3.31
C LEU A 240 23.86 20.33 -2.70
N ILE A 241 23.94 20.22 -1.37
CA ILE A 241 25.20 20.05 -0.64
C ILE A 241 25.69 18.59 -0.69
N SER A 242 24.80 17.63 -0.95
CA SER A 242 25.07 16.18 -0.90
C SER A 242 24.98 15.48 -2.26
N LYS A 243 25.54 16.09 -3.32
CA LYS A 243 25.53 15.58 -4.71
C LYS A 243 26.47 14.36 -4.94
N GLU A 244 26.35 13.32 -4.15
CA GLU A 244 26.98 12.03 -4.49
C GLU A 244 25.90 11.07 -5.00
N ARG A 245 26.00 10.70 -6.28
CA ARG A 245 25.24 9.58 -6.83
C ARG A 245 25.68 8.33 -6.09
N LYS A 246 24.79 7.76 -5.28
CA LYS A 246 25.05 6.55 -4.51
C LYS A 246 24.00 5.51 -4.85
N ASN A 247 24.44 4.26 -4.83
CA ASN A 247 23.51 3.15 -4.64
C ASN A 247 22.89 3.34 -3.26
N SER A 248 21.58 3.53 -3.22
CA SER A 248 20.83 3.74 -2.00
C SER A 248 19.90 2.54 -1.80
N GLU A 249 20.13 1.83 -0.71
CA GLU A 249 19.13 0.96 -0.12
C GLU A 249 18.34 1.78 0.88
N VAL A 250 17.04 1.88 0.66
CA VAL A 250 16.13 2.58 1.58
C VAL A 250 15.06 1.60 2.00
N ASP A 251 14.95 1.37 3.30
CA ASP A 251 13.86 0.60 3.89
C ASP A 251 12.77 1.54 4.38
N PHE A 252 11.53 1.17 4.09
CA PHE A 252 10.36 1.87 4.59
C PHE A 252 9.25 0.89 4.96
N SER A 253 8.75 0.99 6.18
CA SER A 253 7.60 0.23 6.64
C SER A 253 6.46 1.15 7.08
N LEU A 254 5.23 0.71 6.78
CA LEU A 254 4.01 1.36 7.21
C LEU A 254 3.03 0.32 7.76
N THR A 255 2.69 0.44 9.04
CA THR A 255 1.62 -0.32 9.68
C THR A 255 0.35 0.53 9.70
N ILE A 256 -0.71 0.00 9.10
CA ILE A 256 -2.05 0.59 9.03
C ILE A 256 -2.92 -0.13 10.05
N ILE A 257 -3.45 0.58 11.04
CA ILE A 257 -4.30 0.02 12.09
C ILE A 257 -5.65 0.75 12.11
N GLY A 258 -6.74 0.02 11.91
CA GLY A 258 -8.10 0.53 12.10
C GLY A 258 -8.58 0.33 13.53
N LYS A 259 -9.15 1.37 14.14
CA LYS A 259 -9.83 1.29 15.44
C LYS A 259 -11.19 1.96 15.35
N LYS A 260 -12.19 1.35 15.99
CA LYS A 260 -13.45 2.03 16.29
C LYS A 260 -13.32 2.74 17.63
N ASN A 261 -13.62 4.03 17.65
CA ASN A 261 -13.85 4.76 18.89
C ASN A 261 -15.16 4.24 19.50
N LYS A 262 -15.16 4.06 20.83
CA LYS A 262 -16.31 3.58 21.59
C LYS A 262 -17.41 4.64 21.67
#